data_AF-A0A942S8W7-F1
#
_entry.id   AF-A0A942S8W7-F1
#
_cell.length_a   1.000
_cell.length_b   1.000
_cell.length_c   1.000
_cell.angle_alpha   90.00
_cell.angle_beta   90.00
_cell.angle_gamma   90.00
#
_symmetry.space_group_name_H-M   'P 1'
#
loop_
_entity.id
_entity.type
_entity.pdbx_description
1 polymer ?
#
loop_
_entity_poly.entity_id
_entity_poly.type
_entity_poly.pdbx_seq_one_letter_code
_entity_poly.pdbx_strand_id
1 'polypeptide(L)'
;MPMPKQVYQLKVTLDDVSPPVWRRLLVSGDTNLLTLHEIIQEAMGWQNYHLHMYTIAGQIYGDPEDDEYDELGTKDETRYRFNQLGLGEKARFKYEYDFGDSWHHTILVEKILQAETGARYPICLAGKNACPPEDVGGVWGYETFLAAIANPKHEEHEHYRAWIGGDFDPKEFNLDKVNERLRGVKPARGRRVFSAEPEGAALGDGMSATQKQMATTKNLQNWLNGLDTELVASFESLPLRRDVLTFLDYLSKNKTIGTQSTGNLPLKAVYAICEGFVNPPKMKEVISSRYTTKVRSEDEVWPLVFVHTLAFQAGLVDGGLTRRWKVTPEGLLFPQLPPPSQVVFLFSYWITACDWAFTYRMAELADGMLTAFKVSALTNLSALSEGQSMPFEPFAERVIAGSRLQWSHPDESYVQTLKHRLVEQVLVDPMTRFGVLECGYRPNEILGGDYKDLETLSLTAPGKSMLTLLKESP
;
A
#
# COMPACT_ATOMS: atom_id res chain seq x y z
N MET A 1 27.88 3.34 -35.57
CA MET A 1 28.38 2.45 -34.50
C MET A 1 27.47 2.62 -33.30
N PRO A 2 27.07 1.54 -32.59
CA PRO A 2 26.39 1.71 -31.31
C PRO A 2 27.31 2.52 -30.37
N MET A 3 26.77 3.56 -29.74
CA MET A 3 27.56 4.35 -28.78
C MET A 3 28.02 3.43 -27.63
N PRO A 4 29.27 3.55 -27.15
CA PRO A 4 29.71 2.78 -26.00
C PRO A 4 28.81 3.09 -24.80
N LYS A 5 28.32 2.05 -24.12
CA LYS A 5 27.48 2.21 -22.93
C LYS A 5 28.26 2.96 -21.87
N GLN A 6 27.73 4.10 -21.45
CA GLN A 6 28.33 4.92 -20.41
C GLN A 6 27.91 4.42 -19.04
N VAL A 7 28.80 4.56 -18.06
CA VAL A 7 28.55 4.27 -16.65
C VAL A 7 28.92 5.50 -15.85
N TYR A 8 28.03 5.90 -14.96
CA TYR A 8 28.18 7.08 -14.13
C TYR A 8 28.63 6.66 -12.74
N GLN A 9 29.75 7.20 -12.29
CA GLN A 9 30.15 7.13 -10.89
C GLN A 9 29.48 8.26 -10.13
N LEU A 10 28.48 7.90 -9.32
CA LEU A 10 27.70 8.83 -8.52
C LEU A 10 28.18 8.76 -7.07
N LYS A 11 28.32 9.91 -6.42
CA LYS A 11 28.39 10.00 -4.97
C LYS A 11 27.07 10.54 -4.46
N VAL A 12 26.34 9.71 -3.72
CA VAL A 12 25.09 10.05 -3.04
C VAL A 12 25.43 10.36 -1.59
N THR A 13 25.12 11.57 -1.12
CA THR A 13 25.40 12.02 0.25
C THR A 13 24.09 12.42 0.89
N LEU A 14 23.79 11.89 2.07
CA LEU A 14 22.68 12.34 2.89
C LEU A 14 23.07 13.68 3.53
N ASP A 15 22.25 14.70 3.31
CA ASP A 15 22.51 16.05 3.78
C ASP A 15 22.17 16.17 5.28
N ASP A 16 22.83 17.12 5.96
CA ASP A 16 22.53 17.55 7.34
C ASP A 16 22.55 16.48 8.44
N VAL A 17 23.07 15.28 8.16
CA VAL A 17 23.24 14.20 9.16
C VAL A 17 24.70 14.06 9.62
N SER A 18 24.89 13.86 10.93
CA SER A 18 26.18 13.56 11.55
C SER A 18 26.13 12.23 12.33
N PRO A 19 27.05 11.28 12.07
CA PRO A 19 28.21 11.39 11.18
C PRO A 19 27.82 11.29 9.69
N PRO A 20 28.61 11.87 8.76
CA PRO A 20 28.20 11.98 7.35
C PRO A 20 27.94 10.63 6.68
N VAL A 21 26.73 10.43 6.15
CA VAL A 21 26.33 9.20 5.47
C VAL A 21 26.44 9.38 3.96
N TRP A 22 27.13 8.45 3.28
CA TRP A 22 27.26 8.50 1.81
C TRP A 22 27.53 7.15 1.18
N ARG A 23 27.21 7.04 -0.12
CA ARG A 23 27.47 5.89 -0.99
C ARG A 23 28.09 6.36 -2.31
N ARG A 24 28.99 5.56 -2.86
CA ARG A 24 29.57 5.75 -4.19
C ARG A 24 29.15 4.60 -5.10
N LEU A 25 28.39 4.90 -6.13
CA LEU A 25 27.69 3.94 -6.97
C LEU A 25 28.16 4.06 -8.42
N LEU A 26 28.27 2.93 -9.11
CA LEU A 26 28.37 2.84 -10.56
C LEU A 26 27.00 2.49 -11.11
N VAL A 27 26.43 3.37 -11.94
CA VAL A 27 25.08 3.22 -12.50
C VAL A 27 25.18 3.29 -14.02
N SER A 28 24.44 2.42 -14.72
CA SER A 28 24.37 2.47 -16.19
C SER A 28 23.74 3.77 -16.67
N GLY A 29 24.27 4.36 -17.74
CA GLY A 29 23.66 5.54 -18.38
C GLY A 29 22.25 5.27 -18.92
N ASP A 30 21.90 4.00 -19.16
CA ASP A 30 20.55 3.59 -19.60
C ASP A 30 19.52 3.49 -18.45
N THR A 31 19.95 3.65 -17.20
CA THR A 31 19.07 3.63 -16.02
C THR A 31 18.14 4.85 -16.03
N ASN A 32 16.83 4.63 -15.86
CA ASN A 32 15.86 5.71 -15.67
C ASN A 32 15.85 6.19 -14.21
N LEU A 33 15.25 7.36 -13.97
CA LEU A 33 15.27 7.98 -12.64
C LEU A 33 14.48 7.19 -11.57
N LEU A 34 13.42 6.46 -11.96
CA LEU A 34 12.73 5.53 -11.04
C LEU A 34 13.64 4.37 -10.60
N THR A 35 14.35 3.73 -11.54
CA THR A 35 15.31 2.67 -11.20
C THR A 35 16.48 3.25 -10.39
N LEU A 36 16.90 4.48 -10.67
CA LEU A 36 17.91 5.16 -9.84
C LEU A 36 17.43 5.33 -8.40
N HIS A 37 16.14 5.60 -8.20
CA HIS A 37 15.56 5.72 -6.88
C HIS A 37 15.64 4.38 -6.13
N GLU A 38 15.23 3.27 -6.75
CA GLU A 38 15.38 1.92 -6.17
C GLU A 38 16.85 1.60 -5.83
N ILE A 39 17.79 2.00 -6.70
CA ILE A 39 19.22 1.84 -6.45
C ILE A 39 19.66 2.61 -5.20
N ILE A 40 19.16 3.84 -5.00
CA ILE A 40 19.48 4.65 -3.82
C ILE A 40 18.88 4.01 -2.58
N GLN A 41 17.62 3.56 -2.63
CA GLN A 41 16.93 2.88 -1.52
C GLN A 41 17.73 1.66 -1.04
N GLU A 42 18.12 0.77 -1.95
CA GLU A 42 18.93 -0.42 -1.62
C GLU A 42 20.32 -0.05 -1.08
N ALA A 43 20.94 0.99 -1.66
CA ALA A 43 22.26 1.46 -1.23
C ALA A 43 22.24 2.08 0.17
N MET A 44 21.15 2.78 0.52
CA MET A 44 20.95 3.36 1.84
C MET A 44 20.46 2.32 2.86
N GLY A 45 19.76 1.27 2.41
CA GLY A 45 19.12 0.27 3.26
C GLY A 45 17.73 0.69 3.73
N TRP A 46 17.06 1.51 2.94
CA TRP A 46 15.69 1.96 3.16
C TRP A 46 14.68 1.07 2.43
N GLN A 47 13.42 1.20 2.82
CA GLN A 47 12.35 0.26 2.48
C GLN A 47 11.41 0.78 1.40
N ASN A 48 11.67 1.99 0.89
CA ASN A 48 10.89 2.61 -0.16
C ASN A 48 9.39 2.75 0.18
N TYR A 49 9.09 3.22 1.39
CA TYR A 49 7.72 3.43 1.87
C TYR A 49 7.12 4.76 1.41
N HIS A 50 7.98 5.74 1.14
CA HIS A 50 7.56 7.12 1.00
C HIS A 50 7.84 7.71 -0.37
N LEU A 51 7.17 8.83 -0.66
CA LEU A 51 7.33 9.56 -1.91
C LEU A 51 8.75 10.10 -2.07
N HIS A 52 9.15 10.34 -3.31
CA HIS A 52 10.44 10.93 -3.64
C HIS A 52 10.37 11.86 -4.84
N MET A 53 11.36 12.74 -4.94
CA MET A 53 11.56 13.54 -6.14
C MET A 53 13.03 13.87 -6.35
N TYR A 54 13.37 14.22 -7.58
CA TYR A 54 14.64 14.81 -7.96
C TYR A 54 14.44 16.26 -8.39
N THR A 55 15.38 17.13 -8.03
CA THR A 55 15.49 18.46 -8.63
C THR A 55 16.80 18.57 -9.38
N ILE A 56 16.72 18.61 -10.71
CA ILE A 56 17.87 18.62 -11.62
C ILE A 56 17.81 19.90 -12.47
N ALA A 57 18.79 20.78 -12.31
CA ALA A 57 18.85 22.07 -13.02
C ALA A 57 17.55 22.92 -12.89
N GLY A 58 16.91 22.87 -11.72
CA GLY A 58 15.65 23.59 -11.44
C GLY A 58 14.38 22.91 -11.96
N GLN A 59 14.51 21.79 -12.66
CA GLN A 59 13.40 20.97 -13.11
C GLN A 59 13.16 19.83 -12.12
N ILE A 60 11.91 19.62 -11.74
CA ILE A 60 11.50 18.51 -10.89
C ILE A 60 11.24 17.27 -11.75
N TYR A 61 11.76 16.13 -11.30
CA TYR A 61 11.50 14.81 -11.86
C TYR A 61 11.04 13.90 -10.72
N GLY A 62 10.04 13.10 -10.97
CA GLY A 62 9.47 12.20 -9.98
C GLY A 62 8.28 11.50 -10.60
N ASP A 63 7.44 10.92 -9.78
CA ASP A 63 6.14 10.49 -10.24
C ASP A 63 5.29 11.75 -10.56
N PRO A 64 4.84 11.97 -11.81
CA PRO A 64 3.94 13.08 -12.11
C PRO A 64 2.62 12.98 -11.33
N GLU A 65 2.30 11.80 -10.80
CA GLU A 65 1.17 11.60 -9.88
C GLU A 65 1.32 12.40 -8.58
N ASP A 66 2.55 12.80 -8.21
CA ASP A 66 2.83 13.59 -7.00
C ASP A 66 2.77 15.12 -7.22
N ASP A 67 2.59 15.58 -8.47
CA ASP A 67 2.50 17.01 -8.89
C ASP A 67 1.14 17.36 -9.51
N GLU A 68 0.12 17.29 -8.68
CA GLU A 68 -1.30 17.23 -9.08
C GLU A 68 -1.84 18.43 -9.90
N TYR A 69 -1.20 19.60 -9.84
CA TYR A 69 -1.62 20.81 -10.56
C TYR A 69 -0.69 21.20 -11.71
N ASP A 70 0.36 20.41 -12.00
CA ASP A 70 1.47 20.81 -12.88
C ASP A 70 2.09 22.16 -12.44
N GLU A 71 1.94 22.51 -11.15
CA GLU A 71 2.47 23.74 -10.57
C GLU A 71 4.00 23.69 -10.51
N LEU A 72 4.55 22.48 -10.34
CA LEU A 72 5.99 22.23 -10.29
C LEU A 72 6.56 21.79 -11.65
N GLY A 73 5.71 21.49 -12.63
CA GLY A 73 6.12 21.09 -13.97
C GLY A 73 6.78 19.70 -14.02
N THR A 74 6.41 18.79 -13.13
CA THR A 74 7.15 17.54 -12.83
C THR A 74 7.23 16.61 -14.03
N LYS A 75 8.44 16.14 -14.31
CA LYS A 75 8.72 15.22 -15.42
C LYS A 75 8.74 13.78 -14.96
N ASP A 76 8.02 12.93 -15.69
CA ASP A 76 7.91 11.48 -15.48
C ASP A 76 9.29 10.80 -15.45
N GLU A 77 9.73 10.44 -14.26
CA GLU A 77 11.05 9.86 -14.01
C GLU A 77 11.29 8.51 -14.74
N THR A 78 10.24 7.82 -15.15
CA THR A 78 10.35 6.55 -15.90
C THR A 78 10.84 6.78 -17.33
N ARG A 79 10.64 7.99 -17.88
CA ARG A 79 10.93 8.35 -19.27
C ARG A 79 12.33 8.94 -19.47
N TYR A 80 12.99 9.38 -18.41
CA TYR A 80 14.30 10.03 -18.50
C TYR A 80 15.40 9.10 -18.03
N ARG A 81 16.26 8.70 -18.96
CA ARG A 81 17.49 7.95 -18.65
C ARG A 81 18.62 8.90 -18.27
N PHE A 82 19.54 8.41 -17.46
CA PHE A 82 20.63 9.24 -16.94
C PHE A 82 21.49 9.87 -18.06
N ASN A 83 21.75 9.12 -19.14
CA ASN A 83 22.48 9.62 -20.31
C ASN A 83 21.73 10.67 -21.15
N GLN A 84 20.43 10.90 -20.91
CA GLN A 84 19.62 11.89 -21.60
C GLN A 84 19.52 13.22 -20.83
N LEU A 85 19.93 13.25 -19.55
CA LEU A 85 19.81 14.42 -18.68
C LEU A 85 20.91 15.47 -18.92
N GLY A 86 21.90 15.18 -19.77
CA GLY A 86 23.00 16.11 -20.07
C GLY A 86 23.95 16.37 -18.90
N LEU A 87 23.97 15.48 -17.90
CA LEU A 87 24.80 15.62 -16.70
C LEU A 87 26.26 15.24 -17.02
N GLY A 88 27.14 16.25 -16.97
CA GLY A 88 28.59 16.06 -17.06
C GLY A 88 29.24 15.72 -15.73
N GLU A 89 30.54 15.41 -15.75
CA GLU A 89 31.32 15.29 -14.52
C GLU A 89 31.23 16.58 -13.69
N LYS A 90 31.18 16.42 -12.37
CA LYS A 90 30.98 17.46 -11.35
C LYS A 90 29.56 18.05 -11.29
N ALA A 91 28.63 17.60 -12.14
CA ALA A 91 27.23 17.99 -12.01
C ALA A 91 26.66 17.53 -10.66
N ARG A 92 25.81 18.38 -10.06
CA ARG A 92 25.12 18.11 -8.79
C ARG A 92 23.63 18.32 -8.95
N PHE A 93 22.85 17.47 -8.30
CA PHE A 93 21.41 17.60 -8.22
C PHE A 93 20.90 17.03 -6.90
N LYS A 94 19.64 17.31 -6.58
CA LYS A 94 19.00 16.90 -5.33
C LYS A 94 18.08 15.73 -5.55
N TYR A 95 18.01 14.86 -4.54
CA TYR A 95 17.04 13.79 -4.39
C TYR A 95 16.44 13.90 -2.99
N GLU A 96 15.12 14.04 -2.89
CA GLU A 96 14.38 14.05 -1.64
C GLU A 96 13.60 12.74 -1.54
N TYR A 97 13.66 12.10 -0.38
CA TYR A 97 12.90 10.89 -0.05
C TYR A 97 12.16 11.15 1.25
N ASP A 98 10.93 10.66 1.33
CA ASP A 98 10.01 10.89 2.44
C ASP A 98 9.68 12.38 2.62
N PHE A 99 8.53 12.83 2.12
CA PHE A 99 8.12 14.23 2.25
C PHE A 99 7.57 14.58 3.65
N GLY A 100 7.44 13.59 4.53
CA GLY A 100 7.18 13.79 5.96
C GLY A 100 8.47 14.13 6.69
N ASP A 101 9.46 13.25 6.60
CA ASP A 101 10.77 13.40 7.28
C ASP A 101 11.76 14.28 6.51
N SER A 102 11.50 14.52 5.22
CA SER A 102 12.28 15.33 4.27
C SER A 102 13.76 14.95 4.20
N TRP A 103 14.06 13.70 3.85
CA TRP A 103 15.44 13.24 3.67
C TRP A 103 16.06 13.73 2.38
N HIS A 104 16.88 14.78 2.50
CA HIS A 104 17.57 15.40 1.38
C HIS A 104 18.91 14.74 1.08
N HIS A 105 19.16 14.50 -0.20
CA HIS A 105 20.41 13.96 -0.70
C HIS A 105 21.01 14.87 -1.75
N THR A 106 22.32 15.05 -1.67
CA THR A 106 23.12 15.58 -2.77
C THR A 106 23.71 14.43 -3.59
N ILE A 107 23.36 14.38 -4.88
CA ILE A 107 23.96 13.44 -5.83
C ILE A 107 24.97 14.20 -6.70
N LEU A 108 26.22 13.73 -6.69
CA LEU A 108 27.33 14.25 -7.47
C LEU A 108 27.76 13.24 -8.53
N VAL A 109 27.79 13.66 -9.80
CA VAL A 109 28.45 12.88 -10.86
C VAL A 109 29.96 13.07 -10.71
N GLU A 110 30.66 12.09 -10.14
CA GLU A 110 32.11 12.17 -9.95
C GLU A 110 32.88 11.87 -11.24
N LYS A 111 32.47 10.83 -11.99
CA LYS A 111 33.12 10.40 -13.23
C LYS A 111 32.12 9.82 -14.23
N ILE A 112 32.42 9.94 -15.52
CA ILE A 112 31.72 9.23 -16.60
C ILE A 112 32.69 8.27 -17.26
N LEU A 113 32.40 6.97 -17.16
CA LEU A 113 33.27 5.88 -17.57
C LEU A 113 32.66 5.09 -18.72
N GLN A 114 33.48 4.33 -19.45
CA GLN A 114 32.98 3.30 -20.36
C GLN A 114 32.61 2.05 -19.56
N ALA A 115 31.49 1.42 -19.93
CA ALA A 115 31.08 0.15 -19.34
C ALA A 115 32.14 -0.93 -19.58
N GLU A 116 32.51 -1.63 -18.51
CA GLU A 116 33.44 -2.75 -18.59
C GLU A 116 32.74 -3.98 -19.20
N THR A 117 33.45 -4.70 -20.07
CA THR A 117 32.87 -5.88 -20.75
C THR A 117 32.56 -6.97 -19.72
N GLY A 118 31.29 -7.36 -19.63
CA GLY A 118 30.83 -8.42 -18.72
C GLY A 118 30.48 -7.96 -17.30
N ALA A 119 30.74 -6.69 -16.96
CA ALA A 119 30.30 -6.12 -15.68
C ALA A 119 28.78 -5.93 -15.64
N ARG A 120 28.18 -6.16 -14.46
CA ARG A 120 26.77 -5.87 -14.17
C ARG A 120 26.67 -4.65 -13.26
N TYR A 121 25.80 -3.72 -13.61
CA TYR A 121 25.50 -2.52 -12.82
C TYR A 121 24.06 -2.60 -12.31
N PRO A 122 23.72 -2.01 -11.16
CA PRO A 122 24.53 -1.13 -10.31
C PRO A 122 25.61 -1.83 -9.46
N ILE A 123 26.65 -1.09 -9.05
CA ILE A 123 27.67 -1.55 -8.08
C ILE A 123 27.99 -0.42 -7.10
N CYS A 124 28.01 -0.69 -5.81
CA CYS A 124 28.60 0.19 -4.81
C CYS A 124 30.11 -0.04 -4.70
N LEU A 125 30.90 1.03 -4.83
CA LEU A 125 32.37 1.00 -4.73
C LEU A 125 32.87 1.32 -3.33
N ALA A 126 32.14 2.16 -2.60
CA ALA A 126 32.50 2.62 -1.26
C ALA A 126 31.31 3.31 -0.60
N GLY A 127 31.36 3.45 0.72
CA GLY A 127 30.41 4.22 1.48
C GLY A 127 30.90 4.40 2.92
N LYS A 128 30.12 5.11 3.73
CA LYS A 128 30.41 5.29 5.14
C LYS A 128 29.13 5.49 5.94
N ASN A 129 29.13 4.97 7.16
CA ASN A 129 28.09 5.10 8.19
C ASN A 129 26.74 4.47 7.80
N ALA A 130 25.97 4.13 8.82
CA ALA A 130 24.62 3.59 8.67
C ALA A 130 23.68 4.72 8.27
N CYS A 131 22.67 4.42 7.43
CA CYS A 131 21.62 5.40 7.18
C CYS A 131 20.69 5.48 8.38
N PRO A 132 20.04 6.63 8.60
CA PRO A 132 18.96 6.73 9.59
C PRO A 132 17.90 5.63 9.37
N PRO A 133 17.35 5.03 10.43
CA PRO A 133 16.21 4.13 10.31
C PRO A 133 15.01 4.83 9.65
N GLU A 134 14.16 4.06 8.98
CA GLU A 134 12.87 4.58 8.46
C GLU A 134 12.03 5.15 9.60
N ASP A 135 11.24 6.19 9.30
CA ASP A 135 10.27 6.81 10.22
C ASP A 135 10.86 7.33 11.55
N VAL A 136 12.18 7.60 11.61
CA VAL A 136 12.84 8.10 12.83
C VAL A 136 12.52 9.58 13.10
N GLY A 137 11.84 10.28 12.20
CA GLY A 137 11.39 11.67 12.38
C GLY A 137 12.35 12.71 11.79
N GLY A 138 12.93 12.41 10.63
CA GLY A 138 13.84 13.30 9.92
C GLY A 138 15.17 13.51 10.65
N VAL A 139 15.94 14.51 10.20
CA VAL A 139 17.29 14.80 10.71
C VAL A 139 17.29 15.00 12.23
N TRP A 140 16.32 15.75 12.76
CA TRP A 140 16.22 16.04 14.20
C TRP A 140 15.80 14.82 15.03
N GLY A 141 14.87 14.02 14.50
CA GLY A 141 14.48 12.76 15.12
C GLY A 141 15.67 11.80 15.19
N TYR A 142 16.46 11.72 14.12
CA TYR A 142 17.68 10.92 14.09
C TYR A 142 18.76 11.40 15.08
N GLU A 143 19.00 12.71 15.19
CA GLU A 143 19.93 13.24 16.19
C GLU A 143 19.50 12.90 17.63
N THR A 144 18.19 13.04 17.91
CA THR A 144 17.60 12.69 19.21
C THR A 144 17.73 11.20 19.49
N PHE A 145 17.41 10.37 18.51
CA PHE A 145 17.58 8.92 18.56
C PHE A 145 19.02 8.53 18.89
N LEU A 146 20.01 9.09 18.19
CA LEU A 146 21.43 8.82 18.45
C LEU A 146 21.85 9.22 19.86
N ALA A 147 21.40 10.38 20.34
CA ALA A 147 21.69 10.84 21.70
C ALA A 147 21.06 9.91 22.76
N ALA A 148 19.84 9.45 22.51
CA ALA A 148 19.13 8.56 23.40
C ALA A 148 19.80 7.18 23.49
N ILE A 149 20.05 6.51 22.36
CA ILE A 149 20.64 5.16 22.37
C ILE A 149 22.08 5.14 22.90
N ALA A 150 22.82 6.24 22.80
CA ALA A 150 24.18 6.33 23.31
C ALA A 150 24.26 6.55 24.83
N ASN A 151 23.18 7.01 25.46
CA ASN A 151 23.15 7.33 26.89
C ASN A 151 22.06 6.53 27.63
N PRO A 152 22.42 5.49 28.39
CA PRO A 152 21.46 4.69 29.18
C PRO A 152 20.65 5.47 30.23
N LYS A 153 21.01 6.72 30.51
CA LYS A 153 20.27 7.61 31.43
C LYS A 153 19.39 8.63 30.72
N HIS A 154 19.35 8.61 29.39
CA HIS A 154 18.45 9.48 28.63
C HIS A 154 17.01 9.05 28.88
N GLU A 155 16.09 10.01 29.03
CA GLU A 155 14.68 9.74 29.37
C GLU A 155 14.03 8.81 28.33
N GLU A 156 14.35 9.03 27.04
CA GLU A 156 13.89 8.20 25.91
C GLU A 156 14.78 6.96 25.58
N HIS A 157 15.76 6.60 26.42
CA HIS A 157 16.70 5.50 26.09
C HIS A 157 15.98 4.17 25.85
N GLU A 158 15.17 3.75 26.82
CA GLU A 158 14.43 2.47 26.75
C GLU A 158 13.41 2.48 25.60
N HIS A 159 12.77 3.63 25.34
CA HIS A 159 11.85 3.81 24.23
C HIS A 159 12.53 3.54 22.88
N TYR A 160 13.64 4.23 22.60
CA TYR A 160 14.32 4.08 21.32
C TYR A 160 15.03 2.73 21.16
N ARG A 161 15.48 2.10 22.26
CA ARG A 161 16.03 0.73 22.24
C ARG A 161 14.97 -0.31 21.91
N ALA A 162 13.75 -0.15 22.42
CA ALA A 162 12.63 -1.00 22.06
C ALA A 162 12.17 -0.76 20.62
N TRP A 163 12.05 0.51 20.21
CA TRP A 163 11.60 0.90 18.87
C TRP A 163 12.50 0.37 17.75
N ILE A 164 13.82 0.49 17.91
CA ILE A 164 14.77 0.01 16.90
C ILE A 164 14.89 -1.52 16.88
N GLY A 165 14.39 -2.22 17.91
CA GLY A 165 14.29 -3.68 17.95
C GLY A 165 15.63 -4.43 18.00
N GLY A 166 16.76 -3.73 18.19
CA GLY A 166 18.10 -4.34 18.15
C GLY A 166 19.23 -3.36 18.43
N ASP A 167 20.46 -3.79 18.15
CA ASP A 167 21.63 -2.90 18.21
C ASP A 167 21.75 -2.07 16.93
N PHE A 168 21.99 -0.77 17.10
CA PHE A 168 22.24 0.16 16.00
C PHE A 168 23.60 0.83 16.20
N ASP A 169 24.54 0.55 15.30
CA ASP A 169 25.81 1.29 15.22
C ASP A 169 25.74 2.33 14.10
N PRO A 170 25.71 3.64 14.40
CA PRO A 170 25.68 4.70 13.39
C PRO A 170 26.90 4.67 12.45
N LYS A 171 27.99 4.01 12.82
CA LYS A 171 29.20 3.89 12.00
C LYS A 171 29.22 2.64 11.13
N GLU A 172 28.25 1.73 11.28
CA GLU A 172 28.23 0.49 10.52
C GLU A 172 28.08 0.76 9.02
N PHE A 173 28.96 0.18 8.22
CA PHE A 173 28.81 0.14 6.78
C PHE A 173 29.47 -1.13 6.23
N ASN A 174 28.69 -1.95 5.52
CA ASN A 174 29.17 -3.18 4.89
C ASN A 174 28.95 -3.12 3.38
N LEU A 175 30.05 -3.02 2.64
CA LEU A 175 30.04 -2.90 1.18
C LEU A 175 29.44 -4.12 0.49
N ASP A 176 29.73 -5.32 0.99
CA ASP A 176 29.28 -6.57 0.39
C ASP A 176 27.77 -6.76 0.55
N LYS A 177 27.23 -6.44 1.74
CA LYS A 177 25.77 -6.44 1.99
C LYS A 177 25.03 -5.45 1.08
N VAL A 178 25.59 -4.25 0.88
CA VAL A 178 25.00 -3.27 -0.06
C VAL A 178 25.01 -3.81 -1.48
N ASN A 179 26.14 -4.38 -1.93
CA ASN A 179 26.24 -4.96 -3.26
C ASN A 179 25.37 -6.21 -3.44
N GLU A 180 25.05 -6.93 -2.36
CA GLU A 180 24.09 -8.03 -2.38
C GLU A 180 22.68 -7.57 -2.69
N ARG A 181 22.21 -6.55 -1.96
CA ARG A 181 20.91 -5.92 -2.22
C ARG A 181 20.82 -5.36 -3.64
N LEU A 182 21.86 -4.65 -4.09
CA LEU A 182 21.93 -4.08 -5.43
C LEU A 182 21.84 -5.12 -6.58
N ARG A 183 22.17 -6.40 -6.35
CA ARG A 183 21.98 -7.46 -7.35
C ARG A 183 20.50 -7.78 -7.61
N GLY A 184 19.62 -7.47 -6.66
CA GLY A 184 18.18 -7.71 -6.75
C GLY A 184 17.43 -6.68 -7.60
N VAL A 185 18.00 -5.49 -7.79
CA VAL A 185 17.36 -4.39 -8.52
C VAL A 185 17.13 -4.79 -9.98
N LYS A 186 15.86 -4.68 -10.41
CA LYS A 186 15.45 -4.90 -11.81
C LYS A 186 15.06 -3.56 -12.42
N PRO A 187 15.12 -3.40 -13.76
CA PRO A 187 14.63 -2.17 -14.40
C PRO A 187 13.16 -1.92 -14.06
N ALA A 188 12.90 -0.84 -13.32
CA ALA A 188 11.57 -0.46 -12.91
C ALA A 188 10.73 0.00 -14.10
N ARG A 189 9.48 -0.46 -14.14
CA ARG A 189 8.41 0.04 -15.02
C ARG A 189 7.39 0.70 -14.10
N GLY A 190 6.85 1.87 -14.48
CA GLY A 190 5.96 2.67 -13.62
C GLY A 190 4.74 1.91 -13.06
N ARG A 191 4.02 2.55 -12.14
CA ARG A 191 2.86 1.99 -11.41
C ARG A 191 1.88 1.24 -12.31
N ARG A 192 1.30 0.16 -11.76
CA ARG A 192 0.28 -0.66 -12.42
C ARG A 192 -0.97 0.21 -12.66
N VAL A 193 -1.24 0.48 -13.94
CA VAL A 193 -2.47 1.09 -14.44
C VAL A 193 -3.67 0.19 -14.08
N PHE A 194 -4.85 0.77 -13.83
CA PHE A 194 -6.12 0.04 -13.91
C PHE A 194 -6.24 -0.66 -15.27
N SER A 195 -5.73 -1.89 -15.39
CA SER A 195 -5.85 -2.71 -16.59
C SER A 195 -7.08 -3.58 -16.44
N ALA A 196 -8.05 -3.35 -17.34
CA ALA A 196 -9.16 -4.26 -17.53
C ALA A 196 -8.62 -5.55 -18.18
N GLU A 197 -8.40 -6.60 -17.40
CA GLU A 197 -8.74 -8.00 -17.70
C GLU A 197 -8.66 -8.81 -16.40
N PRO A 198 -9.76 -9.39 -15.89
CA PRO A 198 -9.66 -10.43 -14.89
C PRO A 198 -9.21 -11.72 -15.58
N GLU A 199 -8.03 -12.24 -15.21
CA GLU A 199 -7.66 -13.61 -15.56
C GLU A 199 -8.64 -14.57 -14.86
N GLY A 200 -9.38 -15.31 -15.68
CA GLY A 200 -10.43 -16.21 -15.23
C GLY A 200 -9.91 -17.29 -14.30
N ALA A 201 -10.42 -17.31 -13.07
CA ALA A 201 -10.28 -18.46 -12.18
C ALA A 201 -11.16 -19.61 -12.69
N ALA A 202 -10.56 -20.52 -13.44
CA ALA A 202 -11.13 -21.82 -13.74
C ALA A 202 -10.85 -22.78 -12.58
N LEU A 203 -11.91 -23.24 -11.90
CA LEU A 203 -11.92 -24.51 -11.15
C LEU A 203 -13.27 -25.23 -11.41
N GLY A 204 -13.19 -26.50 -11.82
CA GLY A 204 -14.33 -27.42 -12.05
C GLY A 204 -15.13 -27.70 -10.76
N ASP A 205 -16.34 -28.26 -10.77
CA ASP A 205 -16.77 -29.45 -11.53
C ASP A 205 -18.32 -29.51 -11.66
N GLY A 206 -18.85 -30.36 -12.56
CA GLY A 206 -20.18 -31.00 -12.45
C GLY A 206 -21.50 -30.28 -12.81
N MET A 207 -21.59 -28.95 -12.89
CA MET A 207 -22.84 -28.23 -13.21
C MET A 207 -22.67 -27.19 -14.32
N SER A 208 -23.65 -27.06 -15.22
CA SER A 208 -23.61 -26.05 -16.29
C SER A 208 -23.72 -24.62 -15.71
N ALA A 209 -23.14 -23.62 -16.39
CA ALA A 209 -23.16 -22.23 -15.94
C ALA A 209 -24.59 -21.70 -15.64
N THR A 210 -25.58 -22.15 -16.43
CA THR A 210 -27.01 -21.83 -16.22
C THR A 210 -27.56 -22.47 -14.94
N GLN A 211 -27.15 -23.70 -14.62
CA GLN A 211 -27.57 -24.40 -13.39
C GLN A 211 -26.91 -23.80 -12.15
N LYS A 212 -25.63 -23.39 -12.23
CA LYS A 212 -24.95 -22.64 -11.17
C LYS A 212 -25.67 -21.31 -10.91
N GLN A 213 -25.95 -20.54 -11.97
CA GLN A 213 -26.66 -19.26 -11.86
C GLN A 213 -28.07 -19.40 -11.27
N MET A 214 -28.83 -20.44 -11.65
CA MET A 214 -30.16 -20.71 -11.07
C MET A 214 -30.10 -21.19 -9.61
N ALA A 215 -29.12 -22.02 -9.24
CA ALA A 215 -28.92 -22.48 -7.86
C ALA A 215 -28.49 -21.33 -6.93
N THR A 216 -27.54 -20.49 -7.37
CA THR A 216 -27.13 -19.28 -6.64
C THR A 216 -28.29 -18.32 -6.43
N THR A 217 -29.15 -18.14 -7.44
CA THR A 217 -30.35 -17.29 -7.34
C THR A 217 -31.37 -17.85 -6.34
N LYS A 218 -31.57 -19.18 -6.33
CA LYS A 218 -32.50 -19.84 -5.41
C LYS A 218 -31.99 -19.82 -3.96
N ASN A 219 -30.70 -20.07 -3.73
CA ASN A 219 -30.10 -20.04 -2.40
C ASN A 219 -30.14 -18.62 -1.82
N LEU A 220 -29.81 -17.60 -2.63
CA LEU A 220 -29.95 -16.20 -2.23
C LEU A 220 -31.40 -15.85 -1.86
N GLN A 221 -32.39 -16.27 -2.67
CA GLN A 221 -33.79 -15.98 -2.37
C GLN A 221 -34.28 -16.67 -1.08
N ASN A 222 -33.89 -17.92 -0.87
CA ASN A 222 -34.21 -18.65 0.36
C ASN A 222 -33.56 -17.99 1.59
N TRP A 223 -32.29 -17.60 1.47
CA TRP A 223 -31.56 -16.88 2.51
C TRP A 223 -32.23 -15.56 2.85
N LEU A 224 -32.59 -14.75 1.86
CA LEU A 224 -33.31 -13.48 2.05
C LEU A 224 -34.64 -13.67 2.78
N ASN A 225 -35.39 -14.72 2.44
CA ASN A 225 -36.67 -15.04 3.10
C ASN A 225 -36.49 -15.54 4.54
N GLY A 226 -35.30 -16.02 4.90
CA GLY A 226 -34.96 -16.53 6.23
C GLY A 226 -34.40 -15.47 7.18
N LEU A 227 -34.17 -14.24 6.73
CA LEU A 227 -33.62 -13.17 7.57
C LEU A 227 -34.70 -12.58 8.48
N ASP A 228 -34.38 -12.43 9.76
CA ASP A 228 -35.20 -11.68 10.70
C ASP A 228 -35.01 -10.15 10.53
N THR A 229 -35.87 -9.38 11.19
CA THR A 229 -35.88 -7.91 11.10
C THR A 229 -34.60 -7.27 11.65
N GLU A 230 -33.98 -7.87 12.67
CA GLU A 230 -32.76 -7.35 13.29
C GLU A 230 -31.56 -7.51 12.35
N LEU A 231 -31.44 -8.68 11.71
CA LEU A 231 -30.40 -8.93 10.73
C LEU A 231 -30.55 -8.04 9.50
N VAL A 232 -31.77 -7.85 9.00
CA VAL A 232 -32.03 -6.92 7.89
C VAL A 232 -31.60 -5.49 8.25
N ALA A 233 -31.93 -5.02 9.46
CA ALA A 233 -31.54 -3.71 9.93
C ALA A 233 -30.01 -3.56 10.06
N SER A 234 -29.30 -4.62 10.45
CA SER A 234 -27.83 -4.62 10.50
C SER A 234 -27.18 -4.42 9.13
N PHE A 235 -27.72 -5.07 8.07
CA PHE A 235 -27.25 -4.86 6.70
C PHE A 235 -27.60 -3.47 6.18
N GLU A 236 -28.78 -2.95 6.52
CA GLU A 236 -29.21 -1.63 6.09
C GLU A 236 -28.35 -0.50 6.67
N SER A 237 -27.98 -0.62 7.94
CA SER A 237 -27.20 0.37 8.67
C SER A 237 -25.69 0.29 8.42
N LEU A 238 -25.20 -0.74 7.73
CA LEU A 238 -23.78 -0.95 7.48
C LEU A 238 -23.13 0.25 6.77
N PRO A 239 -22.08 0.88 7.33
CA PRO A 239 -21.44 2.06 6.74
C PRO A 239 -20.97 1.84 5.29
N LEU A 240 -20.29 0.72 5.02
CA LEU A 240 -19.77 0.38 3.70
C LEU A 240 -20.87 0.41 2.62
N ARG A 241 -22.05 -0.14 2.93
CA ARG A 241 -23.20 -0.14 2.01
C ARG A 241 -23.60 1.30 1.65
N ARG A 242 -23.74 2.16 2.66
CA ARG A 242 -24.18 3.55 2.48
C ARG A 242 -23.12 4.36 1.73
N ASP A 243 -21.84 4.13 2.02
CA ASP A 243 -20.72 4.81 1.34
C ASP A 243 -20.65 4.44 -0.15
N VAL A 244 -20.90 3.17 -0.51
CA VAL A 244 -21.04 2.74 -1.92
C VAL A 244 -22.21 3.45 -2.59
N LEU A 245 -23.36 3.59 -1.93
CA LEU A 245 -24.51 4.31 -2.50
C LEU A 245 -24.21 5.80 -2.69
N THR A 246 -23.56 6.45 -1.73
CA THR A 246 -23.08 7.84 -1.85
C THR A 246 -22.15 8.00 -3.05
N PHE A 247 -21.20 7.09 -3.21
CA PHE A 247 -20.25 7.08 -4.33
C PHE A 247 -20.95 6.97 -5.69
N LEU A 248 -21.87 6.01 -5.84
CA LEU A 248 -22.65 5.82 -7.07
C LEU A 248 -23.55 7.03 -7.37
N ASP A 249 -24.22 7.57 -6.36
CA ASP A 249 -25.08 8.74 -6.50
C ASP A 249 -24.28 9.96 -7.00
N TYR A 250 -23.10 10.21 -6.42
CA TYR A 250 -22.21 11.27 -6.86
C TYR A 250 -21.82 11.12 -8.34
N LEU A 251 -21.35 9.95 -8.75
CA LEU A 251 -20.95 9.71 -10.14
C LEU A 251 -22.11 9.77 -11.14
N SER A 252 -23.34 9.43 -10.70
CA SER A 252 -24.53 9.54 -11.56
C SER A 252 -24.89 10.99 -11.88
N LYS A 253 -24.66 11.90 -10.91
CA LYS A 253 -25.03 13.32 -11.01
C LYS A 253 -23.92 14.21 -11.55
N ASN A 254 -22.67 13.77 -11.46
CA ASN A 254 -21.50 14.58 -11.79
C ASN A 254 -20.74 14.02 -13.00
N LYS A 255 -20.18 14.93 -13.82
CA LYS A 255 -19.23 14.54 -14.86
C LYS A 255 -17.84 14.48 -14.26
N THR A 256 -17.44 13.28 -13.85
CA THR A 256 -16.10 13.04 -13.28
C THR A 256 -15.22 12.37 -14.32
N ILE A 257 -14.12 13.01 -14.70
CA ILE A 257 -13.14 12.45 -15.63
C ILE A 257 -11.98 11.92 -14.79
N GLY A 258 -11.60 10.66 -14.99
CA GLY A 258 -10.44 10.08 -14.36
C GLY A 258 -9.18 10.88 -14.71
N THR A 259 -8.25 10.99 -13.76
CA THR A 259 -6.98 11.70 -13.96
C THR A 259 -6.21 11.14 -15.16
N GLN A 260 -5.28 11.93 -15.71
CA GLN A 260 -4.55 11.57 -16.93
C GLN A 260 -3.42 10.56 -16.71
N SER A 261 -3.01 10.30 -15.47
CA SER A 261 -1.90 9.42 -15.06
C SER A 261 -2.37 8.08 -14.50
N THR A 262 -3.30 8.09 -13.54
CA THR A 262 -3.83 6.88 -12.88
C THR A 262 -5.22 6.50 -13.34
N GLY A 263 -6.03 7.49 -13.71
CA GLY A 263 -7.47 7.34 -13.87
C GLY A 263 -8.25 7.49 -12.57
N ASN A 264 -7.63 7.88 -11.45
CA ASN A 264 -8.31 8.14 -10.18
C ASN A 264 -9.33 9.28 -10.28
N LEU A 265 -10.15 9.44 -9.25
CA LEU A 265 -11.05 10.58 -9.10
C LEU A 265 -10.24 11.88 -8.88
N PRO A 266 -10.59 13.00 -9.55
CA PRO A 266 -10.02 14.30 -9.24
C PRO A 266 -10.29 14.68 -7.77
N LEU A 267 -9.38 15.40 -7.12
CA LEU A 267 -9.54 15.77 -5.70
C LEU A 267 -10.88 16.43 -5.38
N LYS A 268 -11.41 17.28 -6.27
CA LYS A 268 -12.75 17.87 -6.08
C LYS A 268 -13.83 16.81 -5.86
N ALA A 269 -13.76 15.70 -6.61
CA ALA A 269 -14.65 14.56 -6.44
C ALA A 269 -14.33 13.76 -5.17
N VAL A 270 -13.05 13.52 -4.88
CA VAL A 270 -12.61 12.87 -3.64
C VAL A 270 -13.23 13.56 -2.41
N TYR A 271 -13.03 14.87 -2.29
CA TYR A 271 -13.57 15.66 -1.17
C TYR A 271 -15.10 15.60 -1.10
N ALA A 272 -15.79 15.81 -2.23
CA ALA A 272 -17.25 15.83 -2.27
C ALA A 272 -17.89 14.47 -1.95
N ILE A 273 -17.26 13.36 -2.37
CA ILE A 273 -17.72 12.01 -2.06
C ILE A 273 -17.48 11.71 -0.58
N CYS A 274 -16.27 11.98 -0.08
CA CYS A 274 -15.86 11.67 1.29
C CYS A 274 -16.67 12.45 2.34
N GLU A 275 -17.10 13.67 2.03
CA GLU A 275 -18.01 14.45 2.90
C GLU A 275 -19.36 13.75 3.10
N GLY A 276 -19.81 12.96 2.13
CA GLY A 276 -21.06 12.20 2.18
C GLY A 276 -20.93 10.79 2.78
N PHE A 277 -19.74 10.36 3.21
CA PHE A 277 -19.55 9.06 3.85
C PHE A 277 -20.13 9.06 5.27
N VAL A 278 -20.53 7.88 5.76
CA VAL A 278 -21.09 7.71 7.10
C VAL A 278 -20.08 8.12 8.17
N ASN A 279 -18.80 7.77 7.95
CA ASN A 279 -17.67 8.20 8.76
C ASN A 279 -16.66 8.94 7.86
N PRO A 280 -16.83 10.25 7.64
CA PRO A 280 -15.97 11.01 6.74
C PRO A 280 -14.49 10.92 7.15
N PRO A 281 -13.58 10.57 6.23
CA PRO A 281 -12.15 10.57 6.52
C PRO A 281 -11.63 11.98 6.81
N LYS A 282 -10.58 12.09 7.63
CA LYS A 282 -9.90 13.36 7.89
C LYS A 282 -9.19 13.81 6.62
N MET A 283 -9.71 14.86 5.97
CA MET A 283 -9.12 15.38 4.72
C MET A 283 -7.95 16.34 4.94
N LYS A 284 -7.85 16.90 6.16
CA LYS A 284 -6.76 17.76 6.61
C LYS A 284 -6.49 17.48 8.08
N GLU A 285 -5.22 17.41 8.45
CA GLU A 285 -4.81 17.19 9.83
C GLU A 285 -3.73 18.19 10.22
N VAL A 286 -3.98 18.92 11.31
CA VAL A 286 -3.02 19.87 11.87
C VAL A 286 -2.15 19.09 12.83
N ILE A 287 -0.95 18.75 12.39
CA ILE A 287 0.02 18.00 13.20
C ILE A 287 0.67 18.92 14.23
N SER A 288 0.86 20.21 13.89
CA SER A 288 1.33 21.22 14.83
C SER A 288 0.92 22.64 14.42
N SER A 289 1.19 23.63 15.27
CA SER A 289 0.93 25.06 15.00
C SER A 289 1.54 25.61 13.69
N ARG A 290 2.47 24.87 13.06
CA ARG A 290 3.14 25.25 11.82
C ARG A 290 2.99 24.25 10.67
N TYR A 291 2.35 23.09 10.87
CA TYR A 291 2.28 22.05 9.86
C TYR A 291 0.89 21.41 9.79
N THR A 292 0.32 21.43 8.58
CA THR A 292 -0.98 20.85 8.26
C THR A 292 -0.81 19.93 7.05
N THR A 293 -1.11 18.65 7.21
CA THR A 293 -1.21 17.72 6.08
C THR A 293 -2.58 17.85 5.43
N LYS A 294 -2.62 17.71 4.11
CA LYS A 294 -3.85 17.69 3.31
C LYS A 294 -3.79 16.49 2.38
N VAL A 295 -4.92 15.83 2.19
CA VAL A 295 -5.06 14.76 1.18
C VAL A 295 -4.73 15.32 -0.20
N ARG A 296 -3.84 14.63 -0.92
CA ARG A 296 -3.35 15.01 -2.25
C ARG A 296 -3.86 14.13 -3.38
N SER A 297 -4.36 12.94 -3.08
CA SER A 297 -4.90 12.04 -4.10
C SER A 297 -5.96 11.12 -3.51
N GLU A 298 -6.69 10.44 -4.38
CA GLU A 298 -7.62 9.39 -3.97
C GLU A 298 -6.92 8.30 -3.15
N ASP A 299 -5.70 7.90 -3.50
CA ASP A 299 -4.97 6.77 -2.90
C ASP A 299 -4.61 6.95 -1.42
N GLU A 300 -4.61 8.20 -0.95
CA GLU A 300 -4.42 8.53 0.46
C GLU A 300 -5.70 8.34 1.29
N VAL A 301 -6.85 8.16 0.64
CA VAL A 301 -8.16 8.06 1.29
C VAL A 301 -8.67 6.64 1.25
N TRP A 302 -8.11 5.80 2.12
CA TRP A 302 -8.41 4.37 2.16
C TRP A 302 -9.91 4.00 2.09
N PRO A 303 -10.83 4.66 2.83
CA PRO A 303 -12.26 4.36 2.69
C PRO A 303 -12.81 4.55 1.27
N LEU A 304 -12.36 5.59 0.57
CA LEU A 304 -12.80 5.88 -0.80
C LEU A 304 -12.18 4.90 -1.79
N VAL A 305 -10.88 4.66 -1.66
CA VAL A 305 -10.11 3.70 -2.47
C VAL A 305 -10.75 2.31 -2.41
N PHE A 306 -11.13 1.88 -1.21
CA PHE A 306 -11.83 0.61 -0.99
C PHE A 306 -13.19 0.58 -1.69
N VAL A 307 -14.02 1.62 -1.51
CA VAL A 307 -15.35 1.73 -2.13
C VAL A 307 -15.26 1.77 -3.65
N HIS A 308 -14.37 2.58 -4.21
CA HIS A 308 -14.20 2.74 -5.65
C HIS A 308 -13.72 1.43 -6.29
N THR A 309 -12.70 0.80 -5.71
CA THR A 309 -12.17 -0.48 -6.20
C THR A 309 -13.24 -1.56 -6.17
N LEU A 310 -13.98 -1.66 -5.06
CA LEU A 310 -15.05 -2.63 -4.92
C LEU A 310 -16.17 -2.39 -5.93
N ALA A 311 -16.59 -1.14 -6.13
CA ALA A 311 -17.61 -0.77 -7.12
C ALA A 311 -17.16 -1.05 -8.55
N PHE A 312 -15.89 -0.81 -8.87
CA PHE A 312 -15.31 -1.10 -10.18
C PHE A 312 -15.24 -2.61 -10.44
N GLN A 313 -14.69 -3.38 -9.49
CA GLN A 313 -14.58 -4.84 -9.62
C GLN A 313 -15.94 -5.55 -9.66
N ALA A 314 -16.94 -4.99 -8.96
CA ALA A 314 -18.31 -5.47 -9.02
C ALA A 314 -19.09 -5.00 -10.27
N GLY A 315 -18.43 -4.27 -11.18
CA GLY A 315 -19.02 -3.80 -12.44
C GLY A 315 -20.08 -2.72 -12.28
N LEU A 316 -20.13 -2.03 -11.13
CA LEU A 316 -21.10 -0.96 -10.86
C LEU A 316 -20.69 0.38 -11.50
N VAL A 317 -19.40 0.55 -11.74
CA VAL A 317 -18.83 1.72 -12.43
C VAL A 317 -17.84 1.31 -13.50
N ASP A 318 -17.71 2.14 -14.51
CA ASP A 318 -16.72 2.00 -15.59
C ASP A 318 -16.05 3.36 -15.82
N GLY A 319 -14.75 3.35 -16.09
CA GLY A 319 -13.95 4.56 -16.20
C GLY A 319 -12.46 4.25 -16.34
N GLY A 320 -11.63 5.08 -15.75
CA GLY A 320 -10.18 4.97 -15.79
C GLY A 320 -9.51 6.14 -16.51
N LEU A 321 -8.27 5.91 -16.95
CA LEU A 321 -7.36 6.94 -17.46
C LEU A 321 -8.00 7.84 -18.52
N THR A 322 -8.09 9.15 -18.26
CA THR A 322 -8.73 10.15 -19.16
C THR A 322 -10.19 9.86 -19.55
N ARG A 323 -10.77 8.77 -19.02
CA ARG A 323 -12.13 8.32 -19.30
C ARG A 323 -13.05 8.88 -18.24
N ARG A 324 -14.30 9.13 -18.64
CA ARG A 324 -15.34 9.50 -17.68
C ARG A 324 -15.65 8.29 -16.79
N TRP A 325 -15.57 8.48 -15.47
CA TRP A 325 -16.19 7.59 -14.50
C TRP A 325 -17.70 7.72 -14.60
N LYS A 326 -18.37 6.61 -14.93
CA LYS A 326 -19.82 6.53 -15.09
C LYS A 326 -20.36 5.32 -14.35
N VAL A 327 -21.57 5.45 -13.85
CA VAL A 327 -22.35 4.32 -13.32
C VAL A 327 -22.81 3.46 -14.50
N THR A 328 -22.61 2.14 -14.40
CA THR A 328 -23.06 1.16 -15.41
C THR A 328 -24.56 0.90 -15.28
N PRO A 329 -25.20 0.22 -16.26
CA PRO A 329 -26.58 -0.24 -16.09
C PRO A 329 -26.78 -1.07 -14.81
N GLU A 330 -25.83 -1.92 -14.46
CA GLU A 330 -25.81 -2.72 -13.24
C GLU A 330 -25.72 -1.81 -11.99
N GLY A 331 -24.86 -0.80 -12.04
CA GLY A 331 -24.73 0.21 -10.99
C GLY A 331 -25.99 1.05 -10.76
N LEU A 332 -26.82 1.26 -11.79
CA LEU A 332 -28.11 1.96 -11.66
C LEU A 332 -29.20 1.07 -11.05
N LEU A 333 -29.10 -0.25 -11.21
CA LEU A 333 -30.00 -1.22 -10.59
C LEU A 333 -29.62 -1.51 -9.14
N PHE A 334 -28.32 -1.45 -8.80
CA PHE A 334 -27.82 -1.80 -7.48
C PHE A 334 -28.52 -1.09 -6.30
N PRO A 335 -28.77 0.24 -6.32
CA PRO A 335 -29.50 0.93 -5.26
C PRO A 335 -30.94 0.43 -5.02
N GLN A 336 -31.54 -0.24 -6.01
CA GLN A 336 -32.93 -0.74 -5.96
C GLN A 336 -33.02 -2.12 -5.31
N LEU A 337 -31.88 -2.80 -5.11
CA LEU A 337 -31.84 -4.10 -4.44
C LEU A 337 -32.13 -3.95 -2.93
N PRO A 338 -32.70 -4.99 -2.28
CA PRO A 338 -32.81 -5.02 -0.83
C PRO A 338 -31.44 -4.84 -0.15
N PRO A 339 -31.35 -4.18 1.02
CA PRO A 339 -30.07 -3.94 1.70
C PRO A 339 -29.22 -5.20 1.93
N PRO A 340 -29.76 -6.35 2.36
CA PRO A 340 -28.96 -7.57 2.50
C PRO A 340 -28.39 -8.05 1.17
N SER A 341 -29.15 -7.93 0.07
CA SER A 341 -28.69 -8.29 -1.27
C SER A 341 -27.53 -7.41 -1.74
N GLN A 342 -27.56 -6.11 -1.42
CA GLN A 342 -26.47 -5.18 -1.74
C GLN A 342 -25.16 -5.58 -1.05
N VAL A 343 -25.23 -5.90 0.25
CA VAL A 343 -24.05 -6.28 1.04
C VAL A 343 -23.49 -7.62 0.57
N VAL A 344 -24.34 -8.65 0.40
CA VAL A 344 -23.91 -9.97 -0.08
C VAL A 344 -23.32 -9.90 -1.48
N PHE A 345 -23.92 -9.12 -2.38
CA PHE A 345 -23.38 -8.89 -3.72
C PHE A 345 -21.94 -8.36 -3.64
N LEU A 346 -21.73 -7.25 -2.93
CA LEU A 346 -20.40 -6.67 -2.76
C LEU A 346 -19.43 -7.65 -2.08
N PHE A 347 -19.87 -8.34 -1.03
CA PHE A 347 -19.07 -9.31 -0.31
C PHE A 347 -18.63 -10.47 -1.21
N SER A 348 -19.53 -11.02 -2.02
CA SER A 348 -19.21 -12.10 -2.96
C SER A 348 -18.12 -11.71 -3.96
N TYR A 349 -18.17 -10.48 -4.50
CA TYR A 349 -17.14 -9.96 -5.40
C TYR A 349 -15.82 -9.73 -4.67
N TRP A 350 -15.87 -9.22 -3.44
CA TRP A 350 -14.67 -9.08 -2.61
C TRP A 350 -13.96 -10.42 -2.38
N ILE A 351 -14.71 -11.48 -2.06
CA ILE A 351 -14.13 -12.81 -1.84
C ILE A 351 -13.55 -13.39 -3.14
N THR A 352 -14.31 -13.33 -4.24
CA THR A 352 -14.05 -14.13 -5.44
C THR A 352 -13.26 -13.40 -6.53
N ALA A 353 -13.46 -12.10 -6.71
CA ALA A 353 -12.93 -11.33 -7.82
C ALA A 353 -11.87 -10.30 -7.41
N CYS A 354 -11.97 -9.72 -6.21
CA CYS A 354 -11.01 -8.71 -5.77
C CYS A 354 -9.66 -9.34 -5.41
N ASP A 355 -8.57 -8.72 -5.87
CA ASP A 355 -7.23 -9.00 -5.37
C ASP A 355 -7.08 -8.42 -3.96
N TRP A 356 -6.97 -9.30 -2.96
CA TRP A 356 -6.81 -8.90 -1.56
C TRP A 356 -5.44 -8.25 -1.30
N ALA A 357 -4.42 -8.48 -2.14
CA ALA A 357 -3.12 -7.82 -2.01
C ALA A 357 -3.24 -6.30 -2.20
N PHE A 358 -4.30 -5.81 -2.86
CA PHE A 358 -4.61 -4.39 -2.98
C PHE A 358 -4.65 -3.64 -1.63
N THR A 359 -5.02 -4.34 -0.56
CA THR A 359 -5.08 -3.77 0.80
C THR A 359 -3.72 -3.63 1.47
N TYR A 360 -2.65 -4.12 0.86
CA TYR A 360 -1.31 -4.21 1.45
C TYR A 360 -0.24 -3.74 0.46
N ARG A 361 0.41 -2.61 0.78
CA ARG A 361 1.40 -1.93 -0.08
C ARG A 361 2.80 -2.57 -0.12
N MET A 362 2.95 -3.85 0.22
CA MET A 362 4.23 -4.57 0.03
C MET A 362 4.25 -5.28 -1.32
N ALA A 363 5.29 -5.01 -2.12
CA ALA A 363 5.47 -5.52 -3.49
C ALA A 363 5.71 -7.04 -3.59
N GLU A 364 5.63 -7.80 -2.49
CA GLU A 364 6.14 -9.18 -2.40
C GLU A 364 5.09 -10.25 -2.10
N LEU A 365 3.79 -9.98 -2.27
CA LEU A 365 2.79 -11.05 -2.29
C LEU A 365 2.78 -11.71 -3.67
N ALA A 366 3.71 -12.64 -3.90
CA ALA A 366 3.77 -13.42 -5.14
C ALA A 366 2.44 -14.13 -5.46
N ASP A 367 2.13 -14.22 -6.75
CA ASP A 367 0.94 -14.89 -7.26
C ASP A 367 0.88 -16.36 -6.80
N GLY A 368 -0.27 -16.74 -6.22
CA GLY A 368 -0.52 -18.06 -5.62
C GLY A 368 -0.39 -18.12 -4.09
N MET A 369 0.34 -17.20 -3.44
CA MET A 369 0.33 -17.10 -1.96
C MET A 369 -1.01 -16.58 -1.45
N LEU A 370 -1.61 -15.64 -2.18
CA LEU A 370 -2.88 -15.03 -1.81
C LEU A 370 -4.06 -16.01 -1.87
N THR A 371 -4.04 -16.96 -2.82
CA THR A 371 -5.09 -17.99 -2.92
C THR A 371 -5.09 -18.90 -1.69
N ALA A 372 -3.91 -19.40 -1.29
CA ALA A 372 -3.78 -20.22 -0.08
C ALA A 372 -4.15 -19.42 1.18
N PHE A 373 -3.76 -18.14 1.24
CA PHE A 373 -4.14 -17.24 2.31
C PHE A 373 -5.66 -17.05 2.40
N LYS A 374 -6.35 -16.76 1.30
CA LYS A 374 -7.82 -16.62 1.25
C LYS A 374 -8.55 -17.88 1.72
N VAL A 375 -8.11 -19.06 1.26
CA VAL A 375 -8.68 -20.34 1.68
C VAL A 375 -8.50 -20.55 3.18
N SER A 376 -7.29 -20.30 3.70
CA SER A 376 -6.98 -20.39 5.13
C SER A 376 -7.81 -19.41 5.97
N ALA A 377 -7.94 -18.16 5.49
CA ALA A 377 -8.72 -17.11 6.12
C ALA A 377 -10.20 -17.49 6.21
N LEU A 378 -10.83 -17.87 5.10
CA LEU A 378 -12.23 -18.26 5.07
C LEU A 378 -12.52 -19.50 5.92
N THR A 379 -11.58 -20.46 5.95
CA THR A 379 -11.69 -21.66 6.80
C THR A 379 -11.70 -21.28 8.28
N ASN A 380 -10.79 -20.39 8.70
CA ASN A 380 -10.70 -19.96 10.09
C ASN A 380 -11.86 -19.05 10.50
N LEU A 381 -12.31 -18.12 9.66
CA LEU A 381 -13.51 -17.32 9.89
C LEU A 381 -14.75 -18.20 10.07
N SER A 382 -14.88 -19.19 9.19
CA SER A 382 -15.98 -20.15 9.17
C SER A 382 -16.05 -21.09 10.38
N ALA A 383 -14.97 -21.17 11.15
CA ALA A 383 -14.86 -21.97 12.36
C ALA A 383 -15.15 -21.17 13.64
N LEU A 384 -15.30 -19.84 13.54
CA LEU A 384 -15.63 -18.99 14.67
C LEU A 384 -17.08 -19.22 15.12
N SER A 385 -17.29 -19.17 16.44
CA SER A 385 -18.63 -19.14 17.01
C SER A 385 -19.15 -17.71 17.07
N GLU A 386 -20.42 -17.53 16.70
CA GLU A 386 -21.10 -16.24 16.74
C GLU A 386 -21.04 -15.62 18.13
N GLY A 387 -20.69 -14.33 18.20
CA GLY A 387 -20.63 -13.55 19.43
C GLY A 387 -19.52 -13.95 20.41
N GLN A 388 -18.77 -15.02 20.13
CA GLN A 388 -17.65 -15.42 20.98
C GLN A 388 -16.41 -14.58 20.64
N SER A 389 -16.01 -13.70 21.57
CA SER A 389 -14.74 -12.98 21.49
C SER A 389 -13.57 -13.93 21.67
N MET A 390 -12.54 -13.75 20.86
CA MET A 390 -11.28 -14.48 20.98
C MET A 390 -10.06 -13.60 20.72
N PRO A 391 -8.88 -13.95 21.26
CA PRO A 391 -7.65 -13.19 21.00
C PRO A 391 -7.26 -13.22 19.52
N PHE A 392 -6.77 -12.09 19.01
CA PHE A 392 -6.36 -11.91 17.62
C PHE A 392 -5.12 -12.74 17.25
N GLU A 393 -4.07 -12.72 18.07
CA GLU A 393 -2.79 -13.37 17.73
C GLU A 393 -2.97 -14.88 17.44
N PRO A 394 -3.65 -15.69 18.29
CA PRO A 394 -3.87 -17.10 17.99
C PRO A 394 -4.75 -17.33 16.75
N PHE A 395 -5.64 -16.39 16.42
CA PHE A 395 -6.40 -16.45 15.17
C PHE A 395 -5.47 -16.19 13.97
N ALA A 396 -4.65 -15.14 14.04
CA ALA A 396 -3.70 -14.80 12.99
C ALA A 396 -2.70 -15.95 12.74
N GLU A 397 -2.17 -16.57 13.79
CA GLU A 397 -1.28 -17.73 13.69
C GLU A 397 -1.91 -18.90 12.94
N ARG A 398 -3.20 -19.21 13.18
CA ARG A 398 -3.88 -20.28 12.43
C ARG A 398 -4.08 -19.92 10.96
N VAL A 399 -4.40 -18.66 10.66
CA VAL A 399 -4.51 -18.18 9.27
C VAL A 399 -3.16 -18.29 8.56
N ILE A 400 -2.09 -17.85 9.22
CA ILE A 400 -0.71 -17.90 8.70
C ILE A 400 -0.26 -19.34 8.50
N ALA A 401 -0.49 -20.24 9.45
CA ALA A 401 -0.10 -21.64 9.37
C ALA A 401 -0.80 -22.39 8.22
N GLY A 402 -2.06 -22.05 7.93
CA GLY A 402 -2.78 -22.59 6.77
C GLY A 402 -2.42 -21.92 5.44
N SER A 403 -1.62 -20.85 5.46
CA SER A 403 -1.19 -20.11 4.28
C SER A 403 0.19 -20.58 3.79
N ARG A 404 0.64 -20.04 2.64
CA ARG A 404 2.01 -20.24 2.12
C ARG A 404 2.95 -19.07 2.47
N LEU A 405 2.61 -18.24 3.47
CA LEU A 405 3.42 -17.09 3.88
C LEU A 405 4.75 -17.54 4.51
N GLN A 406 5.80 -17.63 3.70
CA GLN A 406 7.16 -17.94 4.13
C GLN A 406 8.03 -16.68 4.02
N TRP A 407 8.00 -15.86 5.07
CA TRP A 407 8.97 -14.79 5.27
C TRP A 407 10.03 -15.24 6.26
N SER A 408 11.29 -14.99 5.94
CA SER A 408 12.46 -15.31 6.76
C SER A 408 13.30 -14.06 6.96
N HIS A 409 13.63 -13.76 8.22
CA HIS A 409 14.52 -12.67 8.61
C HIS A 409 15.34 -13.14 9.83
N PRO A 410 16.55 -12.61 10.06
CA PRO A 410 17.34 -12.95 11.25
C PRO A 410 16.63 -12.65 12.57
N ASP A 411 15.74 -11.65 12.57
CA ASP A 411 14.83 -11.38 13.67
C ASP A 411 13.45 -12.00 13.39
N GLU A 412 13.17 -13.12 14.07
CA GLU A 412 11.90 -13.83 13.98
C GLU A 412 10.72 -13.02 14.56
N SER A 413 10.99 -12.18 15.57
CA SER A 413 9.95 -11.38 16.22
C SER A 413 9.42 -10.29 15.27
N TYR A 414 10.33 -9.61 14.55
CA TYR A 414 9.98 -8.64 13.52
C TYR A 414 9.11 -9.23 12.41
N VAL A 415 9.47 -10.42 11.92
CA VAL A 415 8.70 -11.12 10.88
C VAL A 415 7.30 -11.49 11.38
N GLN A 416 7.19 -11.91 12.64
CA GLN A 416 5.91 -12.26 13.21
C GLN A 416 4.98 -11.05 13.30
N THR A 417 5.50 -9.90 13.75
CA THR A 417 4.76 -8.63 13.77
C THR A 417 4.27 -8.21 12.38
N LEU A 418 5.12 -8.34 11.35
CA LEU A 418 4.71 -8.02 9.98
C LEU A 418 3.62 -8.96 9.47
N LYS A 419 3.70 -10.27 9.77
CA LYS A 419 2.67 -11.24 9.38
C LYS A 419 1.34 -10.96 10.08
N HIS A 420 1.37 -10.58 11.36
CA HIS A 420 0.15 -10.17 12.09
C HIS A 420 -0.47 -8.92 11.47
N ARG A 421 0.33 -7.89 11.17
CA ARG A 421 -0.16 -6.67 10.49
C ARG A 421 -0.75 -6.97 9.12
N LEU A 422 -0.15 -7.90 8.38
CA LEU A 422 -0.73 -8.38 7.12
C LEU A 422 -2.10 -9.04 7.32
N VAL A 423 -2.25 -9.92 8.33
CA VAL A 423 -3.57 -10.51 8.61
C VAL A 423 -4.58 -9.44 9.01
N GLU A 424 -4.20 -8.47 9.81
CA GLU A 424 -5.08 -7.37 10.20
C GLU A 424 -5.57 -6.58 8.98
N GLN A 425 -4.65 -6.07 8.15
CA GLN A 425 -4.98 -5.20 7.02
C GLN A 425 -5.66 -5.94 5.86
N VAL A 426 -5.23 -7.18 5.57
CA VAL A 426 -5.70 -7.94 4.41
C VAL A 426 -6.98 -8.72 4.68
N LEU A 427 -7.17 -9.15 5.93
CA LEU A 427 -8.31 -9.96 6.32
C LEU A 427 -9.23 -9.21 7.28
N VAL A 428 -8.73 -8.80 8.45
CA VAL A 428 -9.62 -8.29 9.52
C VAL A 428 -10.31 -7.00 9.11
N ASP A 429 -9.56 -6.01 8.63
CA ASP A 429 -10.07 -4.69 8.25
C ASP A 429 -11.19 -4.76 7.19
N PRO A 430 -11.03 -5.47 6.05
CA PRO A 430 -12.12 -5.67 5.11
C PRO A 430 -13.32 -6.39 5.74
N MET A 431 -13.09 -7.45 6.53
CA MET A 431 -14.17 -8.20 7.16
C MET A 431 -14.97 -7.34 8.15
N THR A 432 -14.33 -6.45 8.90
CA THR A 432 -15.02 -5.48 9.74
C THR A 432 -15.82 -4.47 8.92
N ARG A 433 -15.31 -4.00 7.78
CA ARG A 433 -16.08 -3.13 6.86
C ARG A 433 -17.32 -3.81 6.28
N PHE A 434 -17.25 -5.11 6.01
CA PHE A 434 -18.41 -5.91 5.61
C PHE A 434 -19.34 -6.27 6.79
N GLY A 435 -19.01 -5.87 8.01
CA GLY A 435 -19.76 -6.24 9.21
C GLY A 435 -19.66 -7.72 9.56
N VAL A 436 -18.66 -8.44 9.04
CA VAL A 436 -18.41 -9.85 9.34
C VAL A 436 -17.79 -10.02 10.72
N LEU A 437 -16.87 -9.13 11.08
CA LEU A 437 -16.14 -9.15 12.34
C LEU A 437 -16.38 -7.87 13.14
N GLU A 438 -16.50 -8.04 14.45
CA GLU A 438 -16.32 -6.98 15.43
C GLU A 438 -14.97 -7.15 16.12
N CYS A 439 -14.30 -6.03 16.39
CA CYS A 439 -12.91 -6.01 16.85
C CYS A 439 -12.80 -5.22 18.15
N GLY A 440 -12.08 -5.79 19.12
CA GLY A 440 -11.67 -5.13 20.36
C GLY A 440 -10.24 -4.64 20.24
N TYR A 441 -10.02 -3.37 20.58
CA TYR A 441 -8.72 -2.72 20.48
C TYR A 441 -8.25 -2.25 21.86
N ARG A 442 -6.96 -2.42 22.14
CA ARG A 442 -6.30 -1.84 23.31
C ARG A 442 -5.47 -0.63 22.90
N PRO A 443 -5.34 0.40 23.75
CA PRO A 443 -4.39 1.48 23.49
C PRO A 443 -2.99 0.92 23.28
N ASN A 444 -2.30 1.38 22.25
CA ASN A 444 -0.91 1.03 22.07
C ASN A 444 -0.09 1.86 23.08
N GLU A 445 0.44 1.20 24.11
CA GLU A 445 1.20 1.85 25.20
C GLU A 445 2.54 2.44 24.72
N ILE A 446 3.00 2.05 23.52
CA ILE A 446 4.29 2.43 22.94
C ILE A 446 4.16 3.64 22.01
N LEU A 447 3.12 3.69 21.18
CA LEU A 447 2.87 4.74 20.17
C LEU A 447 1.92 5.85 20.67
N GLY A 448 1.17 5.59 21.74
CA GLY A 448 0.30 6.56 22.41
C GLY A 448 -0.97 6.98 21.65
N GLY A 449 -1.89 7.60 22.40
CA GLY A 449 -3.02 8.46 21.99
C GLY A 449 -4.02 7.90 20.96
N ASP A 450 -3.59 7.83 19.70
CA ASP A 450 -4.44 7.50 18.55
C ASP A 450 -4.16 6.11 17.97
N TYR A 451 -3.03 5.48 18.33
CA TYR A 451 -2.68 4.13 17.87
C TYR A 451 -3.25 3.07 18.81
N LYS A 452 -3.84 2.03 18.22
CA LYS A 452 -4.45 0.93 18.96
C LYS A 452 -4.03 -0.40 18.36
N ASP A 453 -3.77 -1.37 19.21
CA ASP A 453 -3.49 -2.73 18.79
C ASP A 453 -4.79 -3.53 18.77
N LEU A 454 -5.00 -4.28 17.69
CA LEU A 454 -6.08 -5.26 17.61
C LEU A 454 -5.81 -6.39 18.62
N GLU A 455 -6.70 -6.51 19.61
CA GLU A 455 -6.54 -7.45 20.71
C GLU A 455 -7.46 -8.67 20.55
N THR A 456 -8.72 -8.41 20.20
CA THR A 456 -9.74 -9.46 20.08
C THR A 456 -10.61 -9.28 18.86
N LEU A 457 -11.22 -10.37 18.42
CA LEU A 457 -12.21 -10.38 17.36
C LEU A 457 -13.36 -11.35 17.66
N SER A 458 -14.54 -11.06 17.15
CA SER A 458 -15.74 -11.90 17.24
C SER A 458 -16.52 -11.92 15.94
N LEU A 459 -17.03 -13.11 15.59
CA LEU A 459 -17.92 -13.27 14.44
C LEU A 459 -19.30 -12.70 14.76
N THR A 460 -19.78 -11.77 13.92
CA THR A 460 -21.10 -11.17 14.08
C THR A 460 -22.21 -12.08 13.54
N ALA A 461 -23.45 -11.85 13.96
CA ALA A 461 -24.63 -12.49 13.38
C ALA A 461 -24.73 -12.30 11.83
N PRO A 462 -24.63 -11.08 11.27
CA PRO A 462 -24.63 -10.89 9.82
C PRO A 462 -23.43 -11.57 9.15
N GLY A 463 -22.25 -11.56 9.78
CA GLY A 463 -21.06 -12.24 9.29
C GLY A 463 -21.24 -13.74 9.14
N LYS A 464 -21.74 -14.40 10.18
CA LYS A 464 -22.04 -15.84 10.15
C LYS A 464 -23.09 -16.17 9.10
N SER A 465 -24.12 -15.34 8.97
CA SER A 465 -25.17 -15.51 7.97
C SER A 465 -24.61 -15.46 6.55
N MET A 466 -23.76 -14.46 6.23
CA MET A 466 -23.10 -14.35 4.92
C MET A 466 -22.11 -15.49 4.65
N LEU A 467 -21.28 -15.88 5.64
CA LEU A 467 -20.34 -16.99 5.49
C LEU A 467 -21.04 -18.32 5.25
N THR A 468 -22.21 -18.53 5.86
CA THR A 468 -23.05 -19.72 5.63
C THR A 468 -23.58 -19.72 4.19
N LEU A 469 -24.10 -18.60 3.71
CA LEU A 469 -24.57 -18.46 2.33
C LEU A 469 -23.46 -18.72 1.30
N LEU A 470 -22.22 -18.26 1.57
CA LEU A 470 -21.07 -18.53 0.70
C LEU A 470 -20.73 -20.03 0.64
N LYS A 471 -20.81 -20.76 1.75
CA LYS A 471 -20.56 -22.22 1.77
C LYS A 471 -21.62 -23.01 0.99
N GLU A 472 -22.85 -22.52 0.98
CA GLU A 472 -23.98 -23.16 0.28
C GLU A 472 -24.04 -22.81 -1.21
N SER A 473 -23.20 -21.88 -1.68
CA SER A 473 -23.11 -21.47 -3.08
C SER A 473 -22.03 -22.30 -3.81
N PRO A 474 -22.37 -22.98 -4.91
CA PRO A 474 -21.51 -23.97 -5.58
C PRO A 474 -20.34 -23.38 -6.41
#